data_AF-A0A6A4U2Z4-F1
#
_entry.id   AF-A0A6A4U2Z4-F1
#
_cell.length_a   1.000
_cell.length_b   1.000
_cell.length_c   1.000
_cell.angle_alpha   90.00
_cell.angle_beta   90.00
_cell.angle_gamma   90.00
#
_symmetry.space_group_name_H-M   'P 1'
#
loop_
_entity.id
_entity.type
_entity.pdbx_description
1 polymer ?
#
loop_
_entity_poly.entity_id
_entity_poly.type
_entity_poly.pdbx_seq_one_letter_code
_entity_poly.pdbx_strand_id
1 'polypeptide(L)'
;MKEQREGFRSFMDAVARAGNRTRELADPTAHAEMLAIREACRSLASERLTGCDLYVTLEPCPMCAAAISTARIGRLYYGAADPKSGGVSVGAKVFSHPQCHHVPEIYDGIAAGEAEALLKGFFADKRA
;
A
#
# COMPACT_ATOMS: atom_id res chain seq x y z
N MET A 1 -2.06 -44.26 -4.70
CA MET A 1 -2.90 -43.56 -3.72
C MET A 1 -2.03 -42.48 -3.04
N LYS A 2 -1.42 -41.49 -3.73
CA LYS A 2 -2.02 -40.42 -4.55
C LYS A 2 -3.47 -40.17 -4.17
N GLU A 3 -3.73 -39.19 -3.31
CA GLU A 3 -4.78 -38.18 -3.49
C GLU A 3 -4.85 -37.22 -2.28
N GLN A 4 -4.63 -35.94 -2.59
CA GLN A 4 -5.47 -34.82 -2.16
C GLN A 4 -5.50 -34.42 -0.67
N ARG A 5 -4.38 -33.86 -0.18
CA ARG A 5 -4.42 -32.80 0.84
C ARG A 5 -3.65 -31.55 0.39
N GLU A 6 -3.80 -31.17 -0.87
CA GLU A 6 -3.65 -29.78 -1.33
C GLU A 6 -5.05 -29.15 -1.37
N GLY A 7 -5.67 -29.08 -0.18
CA GLY A 7 -7.00 -28.48 -0.02
C GLY A 7 -6.86 -26.99 0.25
N PHE A 8 -7.02 -26.19 -0.80
CA PHE A 8 -7.50 -24.80 -0.73
C PHE A 8 -6.70 -23.87 0.19
N ARG A 9 -5.53 -23.39 -0.26
CA ARG A 9 -5.06 -22.08 0.22
C ARG A 9 -6.15 -21.08 -0.16
N SER A 10 -6.83 -20.53 0.84
CA SER A 10 -7.74 -19.39 0.71
C SER A 10 -7.14 -18.40 -0.28
N PHE A 11 -7.88 -18.08 -1.34
CA PHE A 11 -7.43 -17.22 -2.43
C PHE A 11 -7.17 -15.76 -1.98
N MET A 12 -7.27 -15.46 -0.68
CA MET A 12 -7.30 -14.09 -0.16
C MET A 12 -6.80 -13.95 1.28
N ASP A 13 -5.78 -14.72 1.68
CA ASP A 13 -5.14 -14.50 2.99
C ASP A 13 -4.13 -13.35 2.90
N ALA A 14 -4.31 -12.34 3.76
CA ALA A 14 -3.39 -11.21 3.83
C ALA A 14 -2.03 -11.66 4.37
N VAL A 15 -0.97 -11.49 3.57
CA VAL A 15 0.42 -11.84 3.94
C VAL A 15 1.05 -10.84 4.92
N ALA A 16 0.52 -9.61 4.98
CA ALA A 16 0.91 -8.57 5.91
C ALA A 16 -0.21 -7.54 6.08
N ARG A 17 -0.23 -6.86 7.23
CA ARG A 17 -1.10 -5.70 7.51
C ARG A 17 -0.34 -4.71 8.39
N ALA A 18 -0.45 -3.43 8.10
CA ALA A 18 0.15 -2.38 8.90
C ALA A 18 -0.67 -1.08 8.82
N GLY A 19 -0.44 -0.20 9.79
CA GLY A 19 -0.94 1.18 9.78
C GLY A 19 0.23 2.16 9.97
N ASN A 20 -0.02 3.45 9.79
CA ASN A 20 1.01 4.48 10.01
C ASN A 20 1.59 4.41 11.44
N ARG A 21 2.91 4.49 11.56
CA ARG A 21 3.65 4.46 12.83
C ARG A 21 4.76 5.51 12.92
N THR A 22 4.78 6.50 12.03
CA THR A 22 5.82 7.55 12.00
C THR A 22 6.12 8.17 13.35
N ARG A 23 5.09 8.58 14.09
CA ARG A 23 5.26 9.19 15.42
C ARG A 23 5.64 8.18 16.50
N GLU A 24 5.03 6.99 16.46
CA GLU A 24 5.28 5.92 17.42
C GLU A 24 6.73 5.44 17.38
N LEU A 25 7.30 5.33 16.18
CA LEU A 25 8.66 4.82 15.96
C LEU A 25 9.70 5.92 15.75
N ALA A 26 9.31 7.20 15.79
CA ALA A 26 10.16 8.33 15.41
C ALA A 26 10.87 8.13 14.05
N ASP A 27 10.19 7.49 13.11
CA ASP A 27 10.72 7.08 11.81
C ASP A 27 9.90 7.75 10.67
N PRO A 28 10.49 8.71 9.93
CA PRO A 28 9.79 9.39 8.84
C PRO A 28 9.34 8.46 7.72
N THR A 29 9.89 7.25 7.64
CA THR A 29 9.58 6.25 6.61
C THR A 29 8.51 5.23 7.05
N ALA A 30 8.09 5.24 8.31
CA ALA A 30 7.16 4.25 8.88
C ALA A 30 5.68 4.47 8.49
N HIS A 31 5.44 4.68 7.20
CA HIS A 31 4.12 4.69 6.57
C HIS A 31 3.52 3.28 6.50
N ALA A 32 2.20 3.18 6.37
CA ALA A 32 1.49 1.91 6.37
C ALA A 32 1.99 0.98 5.24
N GLU A 33 2.17 1.53 4.04
CA GLU A 33 2.63 0.82 2.84
C GLU A 33 4.05 0.28 3.03
N MET A 34 4.94 1.11 3.57
CA MET A 34 6.33 0.74 3.82
C MET A 34 6.44 -0.41 4.82
N LEU A 35 5.68 -0.33 5.91
CA LEU A 35 5.66 -1.36 6.94
C LEU A 35 5.04 -2.66 6.43
N ALA A 36 3.92 -2.57 5.69
CA ALA A 36 3.27 -3.74 5.10
C ALA A 36 4.17 -4.44 4.07
N ILE A 37 4.86 -3.68 3.20
CA ILE A 37 5.82 -4.24 2.23
C ILE A 37 6.96 -4.94 2.97
N ARG A 38 7.56 -4.30 3.98
CA ARG A 38 8.66 -4.91 4.77
C ARG A 38 8.24 -6.21 5.42
N GLU A 39 7.05 -6.25 6.04
CA GLU A 39 6.54 -7.47 6.67
C GLU A 39 6.23 -8.55 5.64
N ALA A 40 5.60 -8.21 4.51
CA ALA A 40 5.34 -9.16 3.44
C ALA A 40 6.64 -9.77 2.87
N CYS A 41 7.67 -8.95 2.68
CA CYS A 41 8.98 -9.42 2.21
C CYS A 41 9.61 -10.43 3.19
N ARG A 42 9.47 -10.18 4.51
CA ARG A 42 9.96 -11.11 5.54
C ARG A 42 9.15 -12.41 5.56
N SER A 43 7.82 -12.32 5.52
CA SER A 43 6.92 -13.47 5.53
C SER A 43 7.10 -14.39 4.31
N LEU A 44 7.39 -13.80 3.15
CA LEU A 44 7.59 -14.53 1.90
C LEU A 44 9.06 -14.84 1.59
N ALA A 45 9.99 -14.38 2.44
CA ALA A 45 11.43 -14.46 2.23
C ALA A 45 11.87 -13.98 0.83
N SER A 46 11.28 -12.87 0.36
CA SER A 46 11.50 -12.31 -0.97
C SER A 46 11.49 -10.79 -0.93
N GLU A 47 12.44 -10.14 -1.61
CA GLU A 47 12.43 -8.68 -1.83
C GLU A 47 11.44 -8.26 -2.94
N ARG A 48 10.99 -9.21 -3.77
CA ARG A 48 10.01 -8.99 -4.83
C ARG A 48 8.69 -9.64 -4.45
N LEU A 49 7.65 -8.83 -4.39
CA LEU A 49 6.29 -9.19 -4.05
C LEU A 49 5.43 -9.35 -5.32
N THR A 50 6.03 -9.91 -6.38
CA THR A 50 5.32 -10.18 -7.64
C THR A 50 4.13 -11.10 -7.37
N GLY A 51 2.96 -10.71 -7.89
CA GLY A 51 1.70 -11.42 -7.66
C GLY A 51 1.01 -11.05 -6.34
N CYS A 52 1.59 -10.16 -5.52
CA CYS A 52 0.89 -9.54 -4.39
C CYS A 52 0.18 -8.27 -4.83
N ASP A 53 -0.98 -8.04 -4.21
CA ASP A 53 -1.79 -6.84 -4.38
C ASP A 53 -1.77 -6.03 -3.07
N LEU A 54 -1.64 -4.70 -3.17
CA LEU A 54 -1.59 -3.79 -2.02
C LEU A 54 -2.86 -2.96 -1.93
N TYR A 55 -3.47 -2.96 -0.75
CA TYR A 55 -4.63 -2.13 -0.41
C TYR A 55 -4.25 -1.08 0.61
N VAL A 56 -4.58 0.19 0.35
CA VAL A 56 -4.28 1.31 1.23
C VAL A 56 -5.44 2.30 1.28
N THR A 57 -5.73 2.88 2.45
CA THR A 57 -6.91 3.75 2.60
C THR A 57 -6.74 5.14 1.97
N LEU A 58 -5.50 5.61 1.81
CA LEU A 58 -5.17 6.91 1.24
C LEU A 58 -4.18 6.72 0.08
N GLU A 59 -4.25 7.58 -0.93
CA GLU A 59 -3.29 7.61 -2.03
C GLU A 59 -1.84 7.62 -1.52
N PRO A 60 -0.97 6.69 -1.98
CA PRO A 60 0.42 6.66 -1.58
C PRO A 60 1.19 7.93 -1.92
N CYS A 61 2.03 8.38 -1.00
CA CYS A 61 2.98 9.47 -1.24
C CYS A 61 4.12 9.04 -2.19
N PRO A 62 4.95 9.96 -2.71
CA PRO A 62 6.04 9.62 -3.64
C PRO A 62 7.02 8.56 -3.12
N MET A 63 7.34 8.60 -1.82
CA MET A 63 8.21 7.60 -1.19
C MET A 63 7.59 6.19 -1.25
N CYS A 64 6.30 6.07 -0.89
CA CYS A 64 5.60 4.79 -0.90
C CYS A 64 5.38 4.29 -2.34
N ALA A 65 5.03 5.18 -3.28
CA ALA A 65 4.89 4.83 -4.70
C ALA A 65 6.20 4.27 -5.29
N ALA A 66 7.35 4.87 -4.95
CA ALA A 66 8.65 4.35 -5.36
C ALA A 66 8.93 2.96 -4.74
N ALA A 67 8.61 2.76 -3.47
CA ALA A 67 8.75 1.46 -2.80
C ALA A 67 7.84 0.38 -3.39
N ILE A 68 6.61 0.73 -3.77
CA ILE A 68 5.66 -0.16 -4.46
C ILE A 68 6.25 -0.63 -5.80
N SER A 69 6.86 0.29 -6.56
CA SER A 69 7.55 -0.04 -7.81
C SER A 69 8.73 -0.98 -7.58
N THR A 70 9.63 -0.67 -6.64
CA THR A 70 10.82 -1.50 -6.37
C THR A 70 10.44 -2.89 -5.85
N ALA A 71 9.40 -3.00 -5.02
CA ALA A 71 8.87 -4.26 -4.52
C ALA A 71 8.10 -5.08 -5.57
N ARG A 72 7.83 -4.55 -6.77
CA ARG A 72 7.14 -5.26 -7.88
C ARG A 72 5.71 -5.70 -7.54
N ILE A 73 4.99 -4.88 -6.77
CA ILE A 73 3.56 -5.11 -6.46
C ILE A 73 2.76 -5.16 -7.76
N GLY A 74 1.87 -6.14 -7.89
CA GLY A 74 1.07 -6.35 -9.11
C GLY A 74 0.00 -5.28 -9.28
N ARG A 75 -0.81 -5.07 -8.24
CA ARG A 75 -1.90 -4.10 -8.24
C ARG A 75 -1.88 -3.24 -6.98
N LEU A 76 -2.20 -1.96 -7.17
CA LEU A 76 -2.38 -0.99 -6.12
C LEU A 76 -3.85 -0.56 -6.07
N TYR A 77 -4.50 -0.86 -4.96
CA TYR A 77 -5.84 -0.40 -4.63
C TYR A 77 -5.75 0.70 -3.58
N TYR A 78 -6.30 1.88 -3.85
CA TYR A 78 -6.41 2.92 -2.83
C TYR A 78 -7.78 3.58 -2.73
N GLY A 79 -8.11 4.04 -1.53
CA GLY A 79 -9.39 4.67 -1.23
C GLY A 79 -9.42 6.16 -1.56
N ALA A 80 -9.16 7.00 -0.57
CA ALA A 80 -9.21 8.45 -0.72
C ALA A 80 -8.01 8.96 -1.54
N ALA A 81 -8.25 9.95 -2.40
CA ALA A 81 -7.20 10.70 -3.07
C ALA A 81 -6.45 11.61 -2.07
N ASP A 82 -5.18 11.92 -2.36
CA ASP A 82 -4.39 12.89 -1.60
C ASP A 82 -3.99 14.05 -2.52
N PRO A 83 -4.86 15.07 -2.71
CA PRO A 83 -4.56 16.21 -3.57
C PRO A 83 -3.38 17.08 -3.07
N LYS A 84 -2.92 16.87 -1.82
CA LYS A 84 -1.86 17.68 -1.21
C LYS A 84 -0.49 17.04 -1.40
N SER A 85 -0.38 15.74 -1.17
CA SER A 85 0.89 15.03 -1.08
C SER A 85 0.92 13.67 -1.78
N GLY A 86 -0.11 13.34 -2.56
CA GLY A 86 -0.15 12.13 -3.37
C GLY A 86 1.03 12.04 -4.33
N GLY A 87 1.51 10.81 -4.54
CA GLY A 87 2.60 10.49 -5.45
C GLY A 87 2.18 9.68 -6.68
N VAL A 88 0.89 9.32 -6.79
CA VAL A 88 0.36 8.45 -7.84
C VAL A 88 -0.32 9.27 -8.93
N SER A 89 -1.38 9.99 -8.57
CA SER A 89 -2.23 10.76 -9.48
C SER A 89 -1.85 12.24 -9.55
N VAL A 90 -1.29 12.77 -8.46
CA VAL A 90 -0.83 14.15 -8.32
C VAL A 90 0.66 14.22 -7.92
N GLY A 91 1.22 15.43 -7.88
CA GLY A 91 2.60 15.65 -7.45
C GLY A 91 3.62 14.96 -8.35
N ALA A 92 4.44 14.08 -7.75
CA ALA A 92 5.56 13.42 -8.43
C ALA A 92 5.14 12.41 -9.51
N LYS A 93 3.91 11.89 -9.44
CA LYS A 93 3.35 10.90 -10.39
C LYS A 93 4.35 9.79 -10.73
N VAL A 94 4.87 9.11 -9.70
CA VAL A 94 6.07 8.25 -9.78
C VAL A 94 5.97 7.22 -10.90
N PHE A 95 4.80 6.60 -11.07
CA PHE A 95 4.58 5.56 -12.08
C PHE A 95 4.56 6.06 -13.53
N SER A 96 4.44 7.37 -13.75
CA SER A 96 4.53 7.99 -15.07
C SER A 96 5.97 8.28 -15.50
N HIS A 97 6.93 8.19 -14.57
CA HIS A 97 8.32 8.52 -14.86
C HIS A 97 9.00 7.43 -15.70
N PRO A 98 9.76 7.75 -16.77
CA PRO A 98 10.42 6.75 -17.61
C PRO A 98 11.43 5.84 -16.87
N GLN A 99 11.97 6.33 -15.75
CA GLN A 99 12.89 5.55 -14.89
C GLN A 99 12.16 4.62 -13.90
N CYS A 100 10.82 4.61 -13.89
CA CYS A 100 10.04 3.72 -13.05
C CYS A 100 10.17 2.28 -13.56
N HIS A 101 10.87 1.43 -12.81
CA HIS A 101 11.21 0.08 -13.25
C HIS A 101 10.03 -0.89 -13.32
N HIS A 102 8.96 -0.61 -12.57
CA HIS A 102 7.71 -1.39 -12.52
C HIS A 102 6.53 -0.46 -12.33
N VAL A 103 5.44 -0.70 -13.04
CA VAL A 103 4.20 0.04 -12.88
C VAL A 103 3.10 -0.95 -12.47
N PRO A 104 2.53 -0.84 -11.26
CA PRO A 104 1.39 -1.65 -10.89
C PRO A 104 0.15 -1.24 -11.68
N GLU A 105 -0.81 -2.15 -11.79
CA GLU A 105 -2.18 -1.76 -12.18
C GLU A 105 -2.82 -0.97 -11.04
N ILE A 106 -3.43 0.18 -11.34
CA ILE A 106 -3.92 1.12 -10.32
C ILE A 106 -5.44 1.13 -10.33
N TYR A 107 -6.01 0.95 -9.15
CA TYR A 107 -7.44 1.02 -8.87
C TYR A 107 -7.67 2.02 -7.74
N ASP A 108 -8.31 3.13 -8.04
CA ASP A 108 -8.57 4.20 -7.09
C ASP A 108 -10.05 4.29 -6.71
N GLY A 109 -10.35 5.10 -5.68
CA GLY A 109 -11.72 5.36 -5.27
C GLY A 109 -12.39 4.25 -4.44
N ILE A 110 -11.64 3.22 -4.02
CA ILE A 110 -12.20 2.07 -3.31
C ILE A 110 -12.61 2.46 -1.87
N ALA A 111 -13.91 2.49 -1.59
CA ALA A 111 -14.44 2.97 -0.30
C ALA A 111 -13.89 4.37 0.07
N ALA A 112 -13.77 5.25 -0.94
CA ALA A 112 -13.14 6.55 -0.78
C ALA A 112 -13.85 7.44 0.26
N GLY A 113 -15.19 7.38 0.32
CA GLY A 113 -15.96 8.17 1.29
C GLY A 113 -15.66 7.77 2.73
N GLU A 114 -15.60 6.47 3.01
CA GLU A 114 -15.24 5.93 4.32
C GLU A 114 -13.79 6.27 4.68
N ALA A 115 -12.87 6.10 3.74
CA ALA A 115 -11.46 6.40 3.95
C ALA A 115 -11.20 7.90 4.21
N GLU A 116 -11.89 8.78 3.49
CA GLU A 116 -11.78 10.23 3.69
C GLU A 116 -12.38 10.64 5.04
N ALA A 117 -13.51 10.03 5.44
CA ALA A 117 -14.14 10.27 6.73
C ALA A 117 -13.21 9.94 7.90
N LEU A 118 -12.47 8.82 7.82
CA LEU A 118 -11.46 8.45 8.84
C LEU A 118 -10.39 9.54 9.01
N LEU A 119 -9.84 10.05 7.91
CA LEU A 119 -8.79 11.07 7.96
C LEU A 119 -9.32 12.41 8.49
N LYS A 120 -10.49 12.84 8.01
CA LYS A 120 -11.15 14.08 8.46
C LYS A 120 -11.48 14.02 9.94
N GLY A 121 -12.06 12.92 10.41
CA GLY A 121 -12.38 12.69 11.82
C GLY A 121 -11.14 12.80 12.70
N PHE A 122 -10.07 12.07 12.36
CA PHE A 122 -8.81 12.11 13.10
C PHE A 122 -8.27 13.54 13.27
N PHE A 123 -8.22 14.34 12.20
CA PHE A 123 -7.70 15.70 12.30
C PHE A 123 -8.68 16.68 12.95
N ALA A 124 -9.99 16.45 12.90
CA ALA A 124 -10.95 17.25 13.65
C ALA A 124 -10.70 17.11 15.16
N ASP A 125 -10.53 15.88 15.63
CA ASP A 125 -10.25 15.59 17.04
C ASP A 125 -8.90 16.15 17.52
N LYS A 126 -7.93 16.37 16.63
CA LYS A 126 -6.64 16.98 16.96
C LYS A 126 -6.64 18.51 16.96
N ARG A 127 -7.69 19.15 16.42
CA ARG A 127 -7.85 20.60 16.40
C ARG A 127 -8.76 21.12 17.50
N ALA A 128 -9.59 20.25 18.08
CA ALA A 128 -10.39 20.54 19.27
C ALA A 128 -9.49 20.71 20.49
#